data_AF-A0A267MJ60-F1
#
_entry.id   AF-A0A267MJ60-F1
#
_cell.length_a   1.000
_cell.length_b   1.000
_cell.length_c   1.000
_cell.angle_alpha   90.00
_cell.angle_beta   90.00
_cell.angle_gamma   90.00
#
_symmetry.space_group_name_H-M   'P 1'
#
loop_
_entity.id
_entity.type
_entity.pdbx_description
1 polymer ?
#
loop_
_entity_poly.entity_id
_entity_poly.type
_entity_poly.pdbx_seq_one_letter_code
_entity_poly.pdbx_strand_id
1 'polypeptide(L)'
;MHIIVSLLFMIVAFKWGDLKNWKLYYPTILYFAIGDLAYNFLTCNNPLWIYESPIFTHTFSDLLVLSIAFPSFVLVFLPHYPDGFMNQIIYIGICVFICSILEYISYSLGYFSYHNGWSIWWSAILYCIAFPLLILHYKKPLLVWPISIVLALGTLLLFDIPLKILK
;
A
#
# COMPACT_ATOMS: atom_id res chain seq x y z
N MET A 1 9.28 -11.79 7.42
CA MET A 1 9.21 -11.77 5.94
C MET A 1 9.14 -10.37 5.35
N HIS A 2 8.66 -9.34 6.05
CA HIS A 2 8.60 -7.97 5.51
C HIS A 2 9.94 -7.43 5.04
N ILE A 3 11.04 -7.77 5.72
CA ILE A 3 12.39 -7.49 5.23
C ILE A 3 12.66 -8.20 3.90
N ILE A 4 12.29 -9.47 3.76
CA ILE A 4 12.49 -10.24 2.53
C ILE A 4 11.63 -9.67 1.41
N VAL A 5 10.36 -9.35 1.67
CA VAL A 5 9.47 -8.72 0.69
C VAL A 5 9.99 -7.33 0.31
N SER A 6 10.39 -6.50 1.27
CA SER A 6 11.02 -5.19 1.03
C SER A 6 12.33 -5.32 0.24
N LEU A 7 13.18 -6.30 0.55
CA LEU A 7 14.42 -6.56 -0.18
C LEU A 7 14.15 -7.10 -1.59
N LEU A 8 13.15 -7.96 -1.77
CA LEU A 8 12.71 -8.41 -3.08
C LEU A 8 12.22 -7.23 -3.92
N PHE A 9 11.35 -6.38 -3.37
CA PHE A 9 10.92 -5.15 -4.02
C PHE A 9 12.10 -4.23 -4.33
N MET A 10 13.05 -4.09 -3.41
CA MET A 10 14.27 -3.31 -3.64
C MET A 10 15.09 -3.87 -4.80
N ILE A 11 15.31 -5.20 -4.88
CA ILE A 11 16.03 -5.85 -5.98
C ILE A 11 15.30 -5.65 -7.31
N VAL A 12 13.97 -5.81 -7.30
CA VAL A 12 13.12 -5.58 -8.48
C VAL A 12 13.22 -4.12 -8.92
N ALA A 13 13.15 -3.17 -7.99
CA ALA A 13 13.30 -1.74 -8.27
C ALA A 13 14.71 -1.37 -8.74
N PHE A 14 15.74 -2.08 -8.28
CA PHE A 14 17.09 -1.85 -8.75
C PHE A 14 17.30 -2.33 -10.18
N LYS A 15 16.63 -3.43 -10.55
CA LYS A 15 16.75 -4.04 -11.89
C LYS A 15 15.82 -3.42 -12.92
N TRP A 16 14.60 -3.05 -12.52
CA TRP A 16 13.53 -2.62 -13.41
C TRP A 16 12.93 -1.27 -13.02
N GLY A 17 13.22 -0.72 -11.85
CA GLY A 17 12.68 0.58 -11.45
C GLY A 17 13.41 1.75 -12.11
N ASP A 18 12.71 2.88 -12.25
CA ASP A 18 13.29 4.11 -12.79
C ASP A 18 14.00 4.91 -11.68
N LEU A 19 15.12 4.35 -11.20
CA LEU A 19 15.96 4.98 -10.17
C LEU A 19 16.55 6.31 -10.61
N LYS A 20 16.71 6.54 -11.92
CA LYS A 20 17.31 7.79 -12.45
C LYS A 20 16.37 8.98 -12.25
N ASN A 21 15.07 8.79 -12.45
CA ASN A 21 14.07 9.84 -12.29
C ASN A 21 13.33 9.77 -10.94
N TRP A 22 13.94 9.20 -9.89
CA TRP A 22 13.26 8.99 -8.59
C TRP A 22 12.58 10.26 -8.02
N LYS A 23 13.14 11.45 -8.28
CA LYS A 23 12.58 12.75 -7.85
C LYS A 23 11.20 13.03 -8.43
N LEU A 24 10.93 12.52 -9.64
CA LEU A 24 9.63 12.66 -10.32
C LEU A 24 8.54 11.89 -9.57
N TYR A 25 8.89 10.74 -9.00
CA TYR A 25 7.96 9.86 -8.29
C TYR A 25 7.88 10.14 -6.79
N TYR A 26 8.83 10.91 -6.26
CA TYR A 26 8.95 11.23 -4.83
C TYR A 26 7.66 11.75 -4.19
N PRO A 27 6.90 12.68 -4.81
CA PRO A 27 5.62 13.11 -4.24
C PRO A 27 4.61 11.96 -4.08
N THR A 28 4.55 11.03 -5.04
CA THR A 28 3.65 9.87 -4.97
C THR A 28 4.12 8.83 -3.97
N ILE A 29 5.44 8.68 -3.81
CA ILE A 29 6.02 7.86 -2.74
C ILE A 29 5.60 8.39 -1.37
N LEU A 30 5.72 9.70 -1.15
CA LEU A 30 5.30 10.34 0.09
C LEU A 30 3.78 10.24 0.30
N TYR A 31 2.99 10.45 -0.75
CA TYR A 31 1.54 10.26 -0.67
C TYR A 31 1.17 8.84 -0.22
N PHE A 32 1.83 7.81 -0.78
CA PHE A 32 1.59 6.43 -0.38
C PHE A 32 1.97 6.20 1.09
N ALA A 33 3.12 6.72 1.50
CA ALA A 33 3.59 6.65 2.89
C ALA A 33 2.65 7.35 3.88
N ILE A 34 2.15 8.55 3.53
CA ILE A 34 1.19 9.28 4.36
C ILE A 34 -0.11 8.50 4.51
N GLY A 35 -0.57 7.82 3.45
CA GLY A 35 -1.77 6.97 3.51
C GLY A 35 -1.64 5.84 4.53
N ASP A 36 -0.50 5.15 4.55
CA ASP A 36 -0.21 4.08 5.51
C ASP A 36 -0.05 4.60 6.94
N LEU A 37 0.65 5.72 7.13
CA LEU A 37 0.75 6.36 8.44
C LEU A 37 -0.62 6.81 8.96
N ALA A 38 -1.46 7.36 8.08
CA ALA A 38 -2.82 7.75 8.41
C ALA A 38 -3.65 6.53 8.81
N TYR A 39 -3.54 5.41 8.08
CA TYR A 39 -4.18 4.15 8.47
C TYR A 39 -3.73 3.70 9.86
N ASN A 40 -2.43 3.64 10.12
CA ASN A 40 -1.87 3.21 11.40
C ASN A 40 -2.34 4.11 12.55
N PHE A 41 -2.44 5.43 12.32
CA PHE A 41 -2.93 6.38 13.31
C PHE A 41 -4.44 6.23 13.56
N LEU A 42 -5.26 6.17 12.51
CA LEU A 42 -6.72 6.11 12.60
C LEU A 42 -7.21 4.77 13.18
N THR A 43 -6.48 3.69 12.92
CA THR A 43 -6.84 2.34 13.35
C THR A 43 -6.01 1.83 14.53
N CYS A 44 -5.21 2.69 15.18
CA CYS A 44 -4.27 2.30 16.25
C CYS A 44 -4.92 1.45 17.36
N ASN A 45 -6.16 1.75 17.74
CA ASN A 45 -6.89 0.98 18.76
C ASN A 45 -7.62 -0.25 18.23
N ASN A 46 -7.95 -0.28 16.93
CA ASN A 46 -8.69 -1.36 16.27
C ASN A 46 -8.08 -1.60 14.87
N PRO A 47 -6.88 -2.19 14.80
CA PRO A 47 -6.18 -2.39 13.53
C PRO A 47 -6.96 -3.35 12.64
N LEU A 48 -7.02 -3.09 11.34
CA LEU A 48 -7.66 -4.00 10.38
C LEU A 48 -6.71 -5.13 9.96
N TRP A 49 -5.45 -4.79 9.79
CA TRP A 49 -4.36 -5.72 9.58
C TRP A 49 -3.12 -5.27 10.36
N ILE A 50 -2.27 -6.24 10.71
CA ILE A 50 -1.00 -5.99 11.40
C ILE A 50 0.11 -6.75 10.67
N TYR A 51 1.24 -6.08 10.51
CA TYR A 51 2.50 -6.68 10.08
C TYR A 51 3.19 -7.35 11.27
N GLU A 52 3.11 -8.68 11.35
CA GLU A 52 3.73 -9.47 12.40
C GLU A 52 5.21 -9.70 12.11
N SER A 53 6.05 -9.64 13.15
CA SER A 53 7.46 -9.97 13.06
C SER A 53 7.96 -10.59 14.37
N PRO A 54 8.63 -11.76 14.33
CA PRO A 54 9.18 -12.40 15.52
C PRO A 54 10.41 -11.68 16.08
N ILE A 55 11.01 -10.76 15.32
CA ILE A 55 12.29 -10.11 15.64
C ILE A 55 12.12 -8.61 15.91
N PHE A 56 11.09 -7.99 15.33
CA PHE A 56 10.90 -6.54 15.36
C PHE A 56 9.51 -6.18 15.88
N THR A 57 9.40 -4.99 16.47
CA THR A 57 8.09 -4.42 16.78
C THR A 57 7.30 -4.17 15.49
N HIS A 58 5.97 -4.20 15.58
CA HIS A 58 5.08 -3.86 14.45
C HIS A 58 5.49 -2.53 13.81
N THR A 59 5.72 -1.48 14.62
CA THR A 59 6.13 -0.15 14.17
C THR A 59 7.41 -0.15 13.34
N PHE A 60 8.41 -0.96 13.72
CA PHE A 60 9.66 -1.01 12.95
C PHE A 60 9.47 -1.76 11.62
N SER A 61 8.61 -2.78 11.62
CA SER A 61 8.24 -3.47 10.39
C SER A 61 7.51 -2.54 9.42
N ASP A 62 6.61 -1.69 9.93
CA ASP A 62 5.90 -0.68 9.16
C ASP A 62 6.88 0.35 8.56
N LEU A 63 7.81 0.86 9.38
CA LEU A 63 8.83 1.79 8.91
C LEU A 63 9.71 1.21 7.78
N LEU A 64 10.04 -0.08 7.85
CA LEU A 64 10.78 -0.75 6.77
C LEU A 64 9.97 -0.86 5.49
N VAL A 65 8.70 -1.24 5.58
CA VAL A 65 7.79 -1.30 4.43
C VAL A 65 7.62 0.09 3.82
N LEU A 66 7.39 1.10 4.65
CA LEU A 66 7.25 2.51 4.29
C LEU A 66 8.49 3.06 3.58
N SER A 67 9.69 2.75 4.11
CA SER A 67 10.95 3.35 3.65
C SER A 67 11.57 2.60 2.48
N ILE A 68 11.20 1.34 2.26
CA ILE A 68 11.83 0.48 1.24
C ILE A 68 10.80 -0.06 0.26
N ALA A 69 9.79 -0.78 0.74
CA ALA A 69 8.85 -1.47 -0.14
C ALA A 69 8.03 -0.47 -0.95
N PHE A 70 7.51 0.59 -0.34
CA PHE A 70 6.69 1.59 -1.02
C PHE A 70 7.47 2.39 -2.08
N PRO A 71 8.65 2.99 -1.79
CA PRO A 71 9.47 3.61 -2.81
C PRO A 71 9.78 2.65 -3.96
N SER A 72 10.18 1.41 -3.63
CA SER A 72 10.52 0.40 -4.62
C SER A 72 9.32 0.04 -5.52
N PHE A 73 8.15 -0.15 -4.91
CA PHE A 73 6.91 -0.43 -5.64
C PHE A 73 6.57 0.72 -6.58
N VAL A 74 6.54 1.96 -6.11
CA VAL A 74 6.20 3.13 -6.95
C VAL A 74 7.20 3.32 -8.09
N LEU A 75 8.50 3.12 -7.83
CA LEU A 75 9.57 3.25 -8.83
C LEU A 75 9.51 2.17 -9.92
N VAL A 76 8.86 1.04 -9.67
CA VAL A 76 8.60 0.01 -10.68
C VAL A 76 7.25 0.24 -11.36
N PHE A 77 6.24 0.59 -10.57
CA PHE A 77 4.84 0.65 -10.97
C PHE A 77 4.54 1.84 -11.89
N LEU A 78 4.95 3.06 -11.52
CA LEU A 78 4.61 4.26 -12.30
C LEU A 78 5.29 4.33 -13.68
N PRO A 79 6.59 4.02 -13.83
CA PRO A 79 7.25 4.13 -15.13
C PRO A 79 6.75 3.09 -16.16
N HIS A 80 6.23 1.96 -15.69
CA HIS A 80 5.75 0.86 -16.54
C HIS A 80 4.24 0.91 -16.76
N TYR A 81 3.56 1.94 -16.27
CA TYR A 81 2.12 2.07 -16.44
C TYR A 81 1.78 2.28 -17.93
N PRO A 82 1.03 1.35 -18.55
CA PRO A 82 0.86 1.35 -20.00
C PRO A 82 -0.17 2.38 -20.47
N ASP A 83 -0.07 2.73 -21.76
CA ASP A 83 -1.12 3.45 -22.47
C ASP A 83 -2.22 2.48 -22.94
N GLY A 84 -3.46 2.99 -22.96
CA GLY A 84 -4.65 2.24 -23.39
C GLY A 84 -5.42 1.59 -22.25
N PHE A 85 -6.74 1.81 -22.23
CA PHE A 85 -7.63 1.41 -21.13
C PHE A 85 -7.53 -0.08 -20.77
N MET A 86 -7.53 -0.98 -21.76
CA MET A 86 -7.45 -2.42 -21.51
C MET A 86 -6.11 -2.84 -20.90
N ASN A 87 -5.00 -2.30 -21.41
CA ASN A 87 -3.67 -2.58 -20.88
C ASN A 87 -3.53 -2.07 -19.45
N GLN A 88 -4.14 -0.93 -19.12
CA GLN A 88 -4.15 -0.37 -17.78
C GLN A 88 -4.90 -1.28 -16.79
N ILE A 89 -6.07 -1.79 -17.19
CA ILE A 89 -6.83 -2.75 -16.36
C ILE A 89 -6.01 -4.02 -16.13
N ILE A 90 -5.43 -4.59 -17.19
CA ILE A 90 -4.60 -5.81 -17.08
C ILE A 90 -3.40 -5.55 -16.18
N TYR A 91 -2.70 -4.43 -16.36
CA TYR A 91 -1.54 -4.07 -15.57
C TYR A 91 -1.87 -3.94 -14.08
N ILE A 92 -2.93 -3.19 -13.74
CA ILE A 92 -3.41 -3.06 -12.36
C ILE A 92 -3.83 -4.44 -11.82
N GLY A 93 -4.56 -5.24 -12.60
CA GLY A 93 -4.98 -6.58 -12.21
C GLY A 93 -3.81 -7.51 -11.89
N ILE A 94 -2.74 -7.48 -12.70
CA ILE A 94 -1.50 -8.23 -12.44
C ILE A 94 -0.84 -7.75 -11.15
N CYS A 95 -0.73 -6.44 -10.93
CA CYS A 95 -0.17 -5.90 -9.70
C CYS A 95 -0.99 -6.32 -8.47
N VAL A 96 -2.32 -6.23 -8.54
CA VAL A 96 -3.23 -6.66 -7.47
C VAL A 96 -3.04 -8.15 -7.17
N PHE A 97 -2.96 -8.97 -8.21
CA PHE A 97 -2.76 -10.41 -8.09
C PHE A 97 -1.42 -10.75 -7.43
N ILE A 98 -0.33 -10.14 -7.87
CA ILE A 98 1.01 -10.34 -7.28
C ILE A 98 1.02 -9.91 -5.81
N CYS A 99 0.49 -8.72 -5.49
CA CYS A 99 0.43 -8.23 -4.11
C CYS A 99 -0.44 -9.13 -3.22
N SER A 100 -1.58 -9.60 -3.72
CA SER A 100 -2.46 -10.51 -2.98
C SER A 100 -1.79 -11.87 -2.72
N ILE A 101 -1.01 -12.40 -3.67
CA ILE A 101 -0.22 -13.64 -3.45
C ILE A 101 0.85 -13.41 -2.39
N LEU A 102 1.60 -12.32 -2.47
CA LEU A 102 2.65 -12.00 -1.49
C LEU A 102 2.08 -11.83 -0.08
N GLU A 103 0.92 -11.19 0.02
CA GLU A 103 0.19 -11.07 1.27
C GLU A 103 -0.29 -12.43 1.79
N TYR A 104 -0.90 -13.26 0.93
CA TYR A 104 -1.35 -14.60 1.31
C TYR A 104 -0.20 -15.47 1.83
N ILE A 105 0.96 -15.42 1.18
CA ILE A 105 2.18 -16.12 1.63
C ILE A 105 2.61 -15.56 2.99
N SER A 106 2.61 -14.24 3.15
CA SER A 106 2.97 -13.58 4.41
C SER A 106 2.02 -13.96 5.55
N TYR A 107 0.71 -14.05 5.27
CA TYR A 107 -0.31 -14.52 6.20
C TYR A 107 -0.09 -15.98 6.59
N SER A 108 0.09 -16.86 5.60
CA SER A 108 0.29 -18.30 5.82
C SER A 108 1.54 -18.60 6.65
N LEU A 109 2.56 -17.74 6.57
CA LEU A 109 3.80 -17.83 7.32
C LEU A 109 3.74 -17.13 8.70
N GLY A 110 2.59 -16.54 9.08
CA GLY A 110 2.40 -15.85 10.35
C GLY A 110 3.07 -14.48 10.44
N TYR A 111 3.45 -13.87 9.31
CA TYR A 111 3.99 -12.51 9.26
C TYR A 111 2.93 -11.45 8.96
N PHE A 112 1.70 -11.83 8.69
CA PHE A 112 0.60 -10.91 8.46
C PHE A 112 -0.62 -11.46 9.18
N SER A 113 -1.35 -10.61 9.90
CA SER A 113 -2.55 -11.01 10.63
C SER A 113 -3.72 -10.08 10.30
N TYR A 114 -4.90 -10.69 10.12
CA TYR A 114 -6.15 -9.99 9.85
C TYR A 114 -6.95 -9.84 11.14
N HIS A 115 -7.54 -8.67 11.34
CA HIS A 115 -8.27 -8.29 12.55
C HIS A 115 -9.53 -7.50 12.19
N ASN A 116 -10.46 -7.36 13.14
CA ASN A 116 -11.64 -6.50 13.02
C ASN A 116 -12.46 -6.71 11.73
N GLY A 117 -12.63 -7.97 11.30
CA GLY A 117 -13.42 -8.32 10.11
C GLY A 117 -12.69 -8.14 8.78
N TRP A 118 -11.43 -7.69 8.78
CA TRP A 118 -10.62 -7.64 7.58
C TRP A 118 -10.29 -9.05 7.08
N SER A 119 -10.12 -9.18 5.77
CA SER A 119 -9.74 -10.44 5.12
C SER A 119 -8.92 -10.14 3.87
N ILE A 120 -8.33 -11.18 3.28
CA ILE A 120 -7.58 -11.03 2.02
C ILE A 120 -8.39 -10.40 0.89
N TRP A 121 -9.71 -10.60 0.87
CA TRP A 121 -10.59 -9.97 -0.12
C TRP A 121 -10.66 -8.46 0.05
N TRP A 122 -10.67 -7.99 1.30
CA TRP A 122 -10.62 -6.56 1.59
C TRP A 122 -9.27 -5.95 1.21
N SER A 123 -8.16 -6.69 1.39
CA SER A 123 -6.86 -6.27 0.86
C SER A 123 -6.84 -6.18 -0.66
N ALA A 124 -7.41 -7.16 -1.36
CA ALA A 124 -7.51 -7.12 -2.82
C ALA A 124 -8.33 -5.92 -3.31
N ILE A 125 -9.45 -5.61 -2.66
CA ILE A 125 -10.26 -4.41 -2.93
C ILE A 125 -9.43 -3.15 -2.65
N LEU A 126 -8.71 -3.11 -1.53
CA LEU A 126 -7.83 -1.99 -1.20
C LEU A 126 -6.77 -1.78 -2.27
N TYR A 127 -6.12 -2.82 -2.79
CA TYR A 127 -5.16 -2.71 -3.90
C TYR A 127 -5.81 -2.21 -5.19
N CYS A 128 -7.00 -2.72 -5.53
CA CYS A 128 -7.79 -2.27 -6.69
C CYS A 128 -8.13 -0.78 -6.62
N ILE A 129 -8.21 -0.20 -5.42
CA ILE A 129 -8.48 1.22 -5.21
C ILE A 129 -7.17 2.02 -5.12
N ALA A 130 -6.20 1.55 -4.33
CA ALA A 130 -4.96 2.24 -4.04
C ALA A 130 -4.09 2.43 -5.28
N PHE A 131 -3.97 1.43 -6.16
CA PHE A 131 -3.12 1.54 -7.35
C PHE A 131 -3.62 2.60 -8.34
N PRO A 132 -4.92 2.67 -8.70
CA PRO A 132 -5.48 3.81 -9.41
C PRO A 132 -5.24 5.15 -8.72
N LEU A 133 -5.34 5.21 -7.37
CA LEU A 133 -5.07 6.45 -6.65
C LEU A 133 -3.61 6.88 -6.77
N LEU A 134 -2.64 5.96 -6.78
CA LEU A 134 -1.23 6.31 -7.03
C LEU A 134 -1.03 6.92 -8.42
N ILE A 135 -1.68 6.35 -9.45
CA ILE A 135 -1.66 6.89 -10.81
C ILE A 135 -2.33 8.27 -10.86
N LEU A 136 -3.48 8.42 -10.19
CA LEU A 136 -4.20 9.67 -10.14
C LEU A 136 -3.41 10.74 -9.40
N HIS A 137 -2.75 10.40 -8.28
CA HIS A 137 -1.87 11.32 -7.57
C HIS A 137 -0.71 11.76 -8.46
N TYR A 138 -0.08 10.82 -9.17
CA TYR A 138 1.01 11.13 -10.09
C TYR A 138 0.58 12.10 -11.21
N LYS A 139 -0.64 11.95 -11.74
CA LYS A 139 -1.16 12.80 -12.83
C LYS A 139 -1.80 14.11 -12.33
N LYS A 140 -2.49 14.07 -11.18
CA LYS A 140 -3.34 15.15 -10.62
C LYS A 140 -3.31 15.11 -9.08
N PRO A 141 -2.19 15.53 -8.46
CA PRO A 141 -1.94 15.32 -7.02
C PRO A 141 -2.99 15.94 -6.11
N LEU A 142 -3.51 17.13 -6.45
CA LEU A 142 -4.48 17.84 -5.62
C LEU A 142 -5.86 17.16 -5.58
N LEU A 143 -6.28 16.49 -6.66
CA LEU A 143 -7.60 15.85 -6.73
C LEU A 143 -7.67 14.56 -5.91
N VAL A 144 -6.53 13.91 -5.68
CA VAL A 144 -6.52 12.63 -4.99
C VAL A 144 -6.91 12.77 -3.51
N TRP A 145 -6.47 13.84 -2.86
CA TRP A 145 -6.64 14.03 -1.41
C TRP A 145 -8.10 13.95 -0.94
N PRO A 146 -9.07 14.70 -1.51
CA PRO A 146 -10.46 14.58 -1.10
C PRO A 146 -11.02 13.17 -1.37
N ILE A 147 -10.61 12.52 -2.47
CA ILE A 147 -11.05 11.16 -2.80
C ILE A 147 -10.54 10.17 -1.74
N SER A 148 -9.26 10.26 -1.38
CA SER A 148 -8.64 9.39 -0.37
C SER A 148 -9.22 9.61 1.02
N ILE A 149 -9.56 10.85 1.39
CA ILE A 149 -10.24 11.15 2.65
C ILE A 149 -11.63 10.50 2.68
N VAL A 150 -12.42 10.64 1.61
CA VAL A 150 -13.76 10.02 1.52
C VAL A 150 -13.66 8.50 1.62
N LEU A 151 -12.70 7.89 0.92
CA LEU A 151 -12.47 6.45 0.99
C LEU A 151 -12.03 6.00 2.38
N ALA A 152 -11.13 6.73 3.04
CA ALA A 152 -10.69 6.44 4.41
C ALA A 152 -11.83 6.56 5.42
N LEU A 153 -12.68 7.57 5.32
CA LEU A 153 -13.87 7.67 6.17
C LEU A 153 -14.87 6.53 5.88
N GLY A 154 -15.04 6.18 4.61
CA GLY A 154 -15.87 5.06 4.19
C GLY A 154 -15.41 3.73 4.77
N THR A 155 -14.10 3.46 4.77
CA THR A 155 -13.55 2.24 5.37
C THR A 155 -13.70 2.24 6.89
N LEU A 156 -13.44 3.36 7.58
CA LEU A 156 -13.64 3.44 9.03
C LEU A 156 -15.09 3.17 9.43
N LEU A 157 -16.06 3.69 8.68
CA LEU A 157 -17.48 3.42 8.91
C LEU A 157 -17.86 1.97 8.59
N LEU A 158 -17.31 1.40 7.52
CA LEU A 158 -17.60 0.02 7.11
C LEU A 158 -17.15 -1.03 8.14
N PHE A 159 -16.07 -0.75 8.86
CA PHE A 159 -15.51 -1.63 9.88
C PHE A 159 -15.81 -1.17 11.31
N ASP A 160 -16.78 -0.25 11.49
CA ASP A 160 -17.20 0.28 12.79
C ASP A 160 -16.03 0.80 13.66
N ILE A 161 -15.00 1.38 13.03
CA ILE A 161 -13.83 1.89 13.74
C ILE A 161 -14.18 3.21 14.42
N PRO A 162 -14.09 3.28 15.77
CA PRO A 162 -14.48 4.47 16.49
C PRO A 162 -13.53 5.64 16.20
N LEU A 163 -14.07 6.73 15.65
CA LEU A 163 -13.37 7.99 15.38
C LEU A 163 -12.99 8.78 16.65
N LYS A 164 -12.81 8.11 17.80
CA LYS A 164 -12.51 8.75 19.08
C LYS A 164 -11.20 9.56 19.06
N ILE A 165 -10.30 9.25 18.13
CA ILE A 165 -9.01 9.95 17.95
C ILE A 165 -9.19 11.35 17.30
N LEU A 166 -10.31 11.61 16.62
CA LEU A 166 -10.61 12.91 15.99
C LEU A 166 -11.27 13.93 16.95
N LYS A 167 -11.43 13.60 18.24
CA LYS A 167 -12.01 14.49 19.26
C LYS A 167 -10.94 15.17 20.11
#